data_AF-A0A1F8UB50-F1
#
_entry.id   AF-A0A1F8UB50-F1
#
_cell.length_a   1.000
_cell.length_b   1.000
_cell.length_c   1.000
_cell.angle_alpha   90.00
_cell.angle_beta   90.00
_cell.angle_gamma   90.00
#
_symmetry.space_group_name_H-M   'P 1'
#
loop_
_entity.id
_entity.type
_entity.pdbx_description
1 polymer ?
#
loop_
_entity_poly.entity_id
_entity_poly.type
_entity_poly.pdbx_seq_one_letter_code
_entity_poly.pdbx_strand_id
1 'polypeptide(L)' 'MLRYIGEISEGRCKVAIKALDLDHPLAKVKDGENALAIHTRYYQPIPFVLRGYGAGAAVTAAGVFSDVMRTLSWQQEM' A
#
# COMPACT_ATOMS: atom_id res chain seq x y z
N MET A 1 0.60 16.43 -10.95
CA MET A 1 -0.44 16.45 -9.90
C MET A 1 0.20 16.36 -8.52
N LEU A 2 -0.27 17.10 -7.51
CA LEU A 2 0.28 17.02 -6.15
C LEU A 2 -0.35 15.88 -5.33
N ARG A 3 0.47 15.16 -4.56
CA ARG A 3 0.07 14.09 -3.64
C ARG A 3 0.87 14.15 -2.35
N TYR A 4 0.25 13.80 -1.23
CA TYR A 4 0.93 13.57 0.05
C TYR A 4 1.39 12.12 0.11
N ILE A 5 2.71 11.88 0.16
CA ILE A 5 3.30 10.56 -0.05
C ILE A 5 4.29 10.27 1.08
N GLY A 6 4.21 9.05 1.61
CA GLY A 6 5.28 8.42 2.37
C GLY A 6 6.16 7.56 1.46
N GLU A 7 7.46 7.68 1.58
CA GLU A 7 8.43 6.89 0.83
C GLU A 7 9.44 6.28 1.80
N ILE A 8 9.70 4.98 1.61
CA ILE A 8 10.75 4.25 2.31
C ILE A 8 11.79 3.84 1.28
N SER A 9 12.99 4.40 1.39
CA SER A 9 14.11 4.09 0.50
C SER A 9 15.42 4.19 1.28
N GLU A 10 16.35 3.28 0.99
CA GLU A 10 17.66 3.21 1.65
C GLU A 10 17.57 3.24 3.19
N GLY A 11 16.61 2.50 3.75
CA GLY A 11 16.38 2.44 5.20
C GLY A 11 15.83 3.73 5.82
N ARG A 12 15.46 4.73 5.02
CA ARG A 12 14.92 6.02 5.49
C ARG A 12 13.47 6.18 5.08
N CYS A 13 12.64 6.64 6.01
CA CYS A 13 11.26 7.02 5.76
C CYS A 13 11.15 8.54 5.64
N LYS A 14 10.47 9.04 4.61
CA LYS A 14 10.18 10.46 4.42
C LYS A 14 8.72 10.63 4.04
N VAL A 15 8.09 11.68 4.54
CA VAL A 15 6.71 12.04 4.17
C VAL A 15 6.71 13.49 3.69
N ALA A 16 6.17 13.72 2.50
CA ALA A 16 6.13 15.05 1.88
C ALA A 16 5.00 15.17 0.86
N ILE A 17 4.64 16.41 0.53
CA ILE A 17 3.89 16.70 -0.68
C ILE A 17 4.85 16.61 -1.86
N LYS A 18 4.52 15.78 -2.86
CA LYS A 18 5.31 15.62 -4.10
C LYS A 18 4.44 15.89 -5.32
N ALA A 19 5.05 16.51 -6.33
CA ALA A 19 4.48 16.55 -7.68
C ALA A 19 4.78 15.24 -8.41
N LEU A 20 3.73 14.61 -8.92
CA LEU A 20 3.80 13.39 -9.72
C LEU A 20 3.37 13.68 -11.17
N ASP A 21 4.01 13.00 -12.10
CA ASP A 21 3.55 12.92 -13.49
C ASP A 21 2.26 12.09 -13.59
N LEU A 22 1.50 12.29 -14.66
CA LEU A 22 0.19 11.66 -14.85
C LEU A 22 0.27 10.14 -15.07
N ASP A 23 1.40 9.66 -15.56
CA ASP A 23 1.72 8.25 -15.77
C ASP A 23 2.22 7.56 -14.49
N HIS A 24 2.59 8.32 -13.46
CA HIS A 24 3.08 7.78 -12.20
C HIS A 24 2.05 6.81 -11.57
N PRO A 25 2.46 5.64 -11.05
CA PRO A 25 1.54 4.63 -10.49
C PRO A 25 0.57 5.18 -9.45
N LEU A 26 1.06 6.05 -8.56
CA LEU A 26 0.26 6.71 -7.50
C LEU A 26 -0.60 7.88 -7.99
N ALA A 27 -0.42 8.35 -9.24
CA ALA A 27 -1.26 9.41 -9.80
C ALA A 27 -2.68 8.92 -10.11
N LYS A 28 -2.87 7.61 -10.31
CA LYS A 28 -4.17 7.04 -10.68
C LYS A 28 -5.13 6.83 -9.50
N VAL A 29 -4.69 7.09 -8.26
CA VAL A 29 -5.50 6.94 -7.03
C VAL A 29 -6.65 7.95 -7.03
N LYS A 30 -7.87 7.46 -6.80
CA LYS A 30 -9.14 8.21 -6.84
C LYS A 30 -9.99 7.93 -5.59
N ASP A 31 -10.99 8.77 -5.34
CA ASP A 31 -12.14 8.48 -4.47
C ASP A 31 -11.81 7.97 -3.05
N GLY A 32 -10.75 8.50 -2.44
CA GLY A 32 -10.36 8.17 -1.05
C GLY A 32 -9.63 6.83 -0.89
N GLU A 33 -9.23 6.21 -2.00
CA GLU A 33 -8.36 5.04 -1.97
C GLU A 33 -6.94 5.41 -1.55
N ASN A 34 -6.22 4.43 -1.00
CA ASN A 34 -4.79 4.49 -0.81
C ASN A 34 -4.11 3.56 -1.81
N ALA A 35 -2.87 3.87 -2.18
CA ALA A 35 -2.05 2.95 -2.95
C ALA A 35 -0.61 2.95 -2.46
N LEU A 36 0.02 1.78 -2.58
CA LEU A 36 1.41 1.53 -2.27
C LEU A 36 2.08 0.96 -3.52
N ALA A 37 3.12 1.63 -4.01
CA ALA A 37 3.96 1.14 -5.10
C ALA A 37 5.23 0.53 -4.51
N ILE A 38 5.43 -0.76 -4.75
CA ILE A 38 6.56 -1.53 -4.24
C ILE A 38 7.50 -1.80 -5.41
N HIS A 39 8.72 -1.27 -5.30
CA HIS A 39 9.81 -1.54 -6.23
C HIS A 39 10.72 -2.62 -5.64
N THR A 40 10.95 -3.69 -6.39
CA THR A 40 11.88 -4.76 -6.01
C THR A 40 12.75 -5.12 -7.21
N ARG A 41 13.72 -6.02 -7.02
CA ARG A 41 14.51 -6.57 -8.13
C ARG A 41 13.64 -7.19 -9.24
N TYR A 42 12.51 -7.79 -8.87
CA TYR A 42 11.64 -8.52 -9.79
C TYR A 42 10.50 -7.67 -10.39
N TYR A 43 10.21 -6.52 -9.78
CA TYR A 43 9.18 -5.58 -10.24
C TYR A 43 9.83 -4.30 -10.78
N GLN A 44 10.52 -4.46 -11.90
CA GLN A 44 11.20 -3.41 -12.66
C GLN A 44 10.99 -3.65 -14.17
N PRO A 45 10.75 -2.61 -14.99
CA PRO A 45 10.57 -1.21 -14.59
C PRO A 45 9.19 -0.92 -13.99
N ILE A 46 8.23 -1.85 -14.09
CA ILE A 46 6.86 -1.69 -13.60
C ILE A 46 6.78 -2.17 -12.14
N PRO A 47 6.41 -1.30 -11.17
CA PRO A 47 6.30 -1.69 -9.77
C PRO A 47 5.06 -2.55 -9.50
N PHE A 48 5.10 -3.29 -8.41
CA PHE A 48 3.90 -3.91 -7.86
C PHE A 48 3.06 -2.85 -7.14
N VAL A 49 1.83 -2.64 -7.58
CA VAL A 49 0.94 -1.61 -7.02
C VAL A 49 -0.20 -2.28 -6.26
N LEU A 50 -0.24 -2.07 -4.94
CA LEU A 50 -1.39 -2.42 -4.11
C LEU A 50 -2.29 -1.20 -3.97
N ARG A 51 -3.57 -1.34 -4.28
CA ARG A 51 -4.55 -0.25 -4.24
C ARG A 51 -5.87 -0.74 -3.66
N GLY A 52 -6.52 0.13 -2.89
CA GLY A 52 -7.88 -0.09 -2.41
C GLY A 52 -8.29 0.96 -1.38
N TYR A 53 -9.47 0.80 -0.80
CA TYR A 53 -9.94 1.66 0.28
C TYR A 53 -9.02 1.52 1.51
N GLY A 54 -8.43 2.63 1.93
CA GLY A 54 -7.52 2.65 3.09
C GLY A 54 -8.22 2.92 4.42
N ALA A 55 -9.51 3.22 4.40
CA ALA A 55 -10.30 3.58 5.57
C ALA A 55 -11.78 3.22 5.37
N GLY A 56 -12.52 3.13 6.48
CA GLY A 56 -13.93 2.77 6.54
C GLY A 56 -14.19 1.63 7.52
N ALA A 57 -15.31 1.68 8.23
CA ALA A 57 -15.58 0.76 9.33
C ALA A 57 -15.54 -0.72 8.90
N ALA A 58 -16.22 -1.06 7.80
CA ALA A 58 -16.26 -2.43 7.28
C ALA A 58 -14.89 -2.90 6.77
N VAL A 59 -14.14 -2.06 6.06
CA VAL A 59 -12.82 -2.39 5.51
C VAL A 59 -11.80 -2.60 6.63
N THR A 60 -11.85 -1.74 7.65
CA THR A 60 -10.96 -1.84 8.82
C THR A 60 -11.29 -3.09 9.65
N ALA A 61 -12.58 -3.37 9.89
CA ALA A 61 -13.02 -4.56 10.59
C ALA A 61 -12.61 -5.85 9.85
N ALA A 62 -12.71 -5.88 8.52
CA ALA A 62 -12.27 -7.01 7.71
C ALA A 62 -10.75 -7.26 7.84
N GLY A 63 -9.94 -6.19 7.89
CA GLY A 63 -8.50 -6.27 8.12
C GLY A 63 -8.19 -6.92 9.47
N VAL A 64 -8.76 -6.40 10.55
CA VAL A 64 -8.60 -6.94 11.91
C VAL A 64 -9.09 -8.39 12.00
N PHE A 65 -10.23 -8.70 11.39
CA PHE A 65 -10.76 -10.07 11.37
C PHE A 65 -9.83 -11.04 10.62
N SER A 66 -9.21 -10.61 9.52
CA SER A 66 -8.20 -11.41 8.82
C SER A 66 -7.02 -11.75 9.73
N ASP A 67 -6.55 -10.80 10.54
CA ASP A 67 -5.47 -11.04 11.49
C ASP A 67 -5.88 -12.04 12.59
N VAL A 68 -7.11 -11.97 13.10
CA VAL A 68 -7.65 -12.98 14.03
C VAL A 68 -7.70 -14.37 13.37
N MET A 69 -8.14 -14.47 12.12
CA MET A 69 -8.17 -15.75 11.42
C MET A 69 -6.75 -16.32 11.22
N ARG A 70 -5.74 -15.48 11.00
CA ARG A 70 -4.34 -15.91 10.90
C ARG A 70 -3.80 -16.55 12.18
N THR A 71 -4.27 -16.13 13.36
CA THR A 71 -3.86 -16.79 14.61
C THR A 71 -4.45 -18.18 14.76
N LEU A 72 -5.57 -18.47 14.09
CA LEU A 72 -6.24 -19.77 14.11
C LEU A 72 -5.68 -20.73 13.05
N SER A 73 -5.30 -20.21 11.89
CA SER A 73 -4.77 -21.01 10.78
C SER A 73 -3.28 -21.35 10.93
N TRP A 74 -2.58 -20.76 11.91
CA TRP A 74 -1.21 -21.15 12.25
C TRP A 74 -1.20 -22.41 13.12
N GLN A 75 -1.74 -23.51 12.60
CA GLN A 75 -1.31 -24.84 13.02
C GLN A 75 0.00 -25.11 12.28
N GLN A 76 1.09 -24.74 12.93
CA GLN A 76 2.42 -25.18 12.56
C GLN A 76 2.39 -26.71 12.53
N GLU A 77 2.55 -27.31 11.35
CA GLU A 77 3.00 -28.71 11.28
C GLU A 77 4.29 -28.77 12.11
N MET A 78 4.19 -29.42 13.28
CA MET A 78 5.35 -29.85 14.06
C MET A 78 6.06 -30.98 13.34
#